data_AF-A0A1A7YS62-F1
#
_entry.id   AF-A0A1A7YS62-F1
#
_cell.length_a   1.000
_cell.length_b   1.000
_cell.length_c   1.000
_cell.angle_alpha   90.00
_cell.angle_beta   90.00
_cell.angle_gamma   90.00
#
_symmetry.space_group_name_H-M   'P 1'
#
loop_
_entity.id
_entity.type
_entity.pdbx_description
1 polymer ?
#
loop_
_entity_poly.entity_id
_entity_poly.type
_entity_poly.pdbx_seq_one_letter_code
_entity_poly.pdbx_strand_id
1 'polypeptide(L)'
;CRPAKPLPTDIEEFVQSSGDDGILVFSLGTMVKNLTTDKANLIASVLAQVPQKVLWKYSGKTPETLGSNTKLYSWIPQNDLLGH
;
A
#
# COMPACT_ATOMS: atom_id res chain seq x y z
N CYS A 1 -12.83 14.24 15.21
CA CYS A 1 -12.33 13.05 14.49
C CYS A 1 -13.50 12.39 13.76
N ARG A 2 -13.30 11.86 12.54
CA ARG A 2 -14.34 11.07 11.86
C ARG A 2 -14.11 9.59 12.20
N PRO A 3 -15.14 8.86 12.68
CA PRO A 3 -14.99 7.44 12.97
C PRO A 3 -14.64 6.68 11.68
N ALA A 4 -13.75 5.68 11.80
CA ALA A 4 -13.41 4.80 10.68
C ALA A 4 -14.65 4.04 10.23
N LYS A 5 -14.83 3.95 8.92
CA LYS A 5 -15.85 3.11 8.30
C LYS A 5 -15.28 1.72 8.00
N PRO A 6 -16.14 0.70 7.84
CA PRO A 6 -15.70 -0.60 7.34
C PRO A 6 -14.93 -0.47 6.03
N LEU A 7 -13.87 -1.26 5.89
CA LEU A 7 -13.05 -1.26 4.68
C LEU A 7 -13.78 -1.98 3.54
N PRO A 8 -13.49 -1.66 2.28
CA PRO A 8 -13.87 -2.51 1.16
C PRO A 8 -13.36 -3.94 1.37
N THR A 9 -14.16 -4.94 1.02
CA THR A 9 -13.87 -6.36 1.30
C THR A 9 -12.51 -6.81 0.78
N ASP A 10 -12.09 -6.33 -0.39
CA ASP A 10 -10.80 -6.67 -1.00
C ASP A 10 -9.58 -6.11 -0.24
N ILE A 11 -9.77 -4.95 0.39
CA ILE A 11 -8.77 -4.30 1.25
C ILE A 11 -8.76 -5.02 2.60
N GLU A 12 -9.93 -5.29 3.16
CA GLU A 12 -10.06 -5.95 4.47
C GLU A 12 -9.46 -7.36 4.44
N GLU A 13 -9.77 -8.18 3.44
CA GLU A 13 -9.17 -9.51 3.29
C GLU A 13 -7.64 -9.45 3.19
N PHE A 14 -7.10 -8.44 2.50
CA PHE A 14 -5.66 -8.25 2.40
C PHE A 14 -5.03 -7.83 3.73
N VAL A 15 -5.67 -6.89 4.43
CA VAL A 15 -5.23 -6.42 5.76
C VAL A 15 -5.27 -7.58 6.76
N GLN A 16 -6.35 -8.36 6.80
CA GLN A 16 -6.50 -9.51 7.68
C GLN A 16 -5.50 -10.63 7.36
N SER A 17 -5.10 -10.78 6.09
CA SER A 17 -4.06 -11.75 5.70
C SER A 17 -2.66 -11.43 6.26
N SER A 18 -2.47 -10.26 6.88
CA SER A 18 -1.20 -9.91 7.54
C SER A 18 -0.97 -10.60 8.88
N GLY A 19 -2.01 -11.16 9.51
CA GLY A 19 -1.87 -11.76 10.83
C GLY A 19 -1.29 -10.78 11.86
N ASP A 20 -0.29 -11.23 12.61
CA ASP A 20 0.35 -10.44 13.66
C ASP A 20 1.41 -9.45 13.13
N ASP A 21 1.85 -9.59 11.87
CA ASP A 21 2.89 -8.71 11.30
C ASP A 21 2.34 -7.30 11.05
N GLY A 22 1.04 -7.18 10.82
CA GLY A 22 0.33 -5.94 10.56
C GLY A 22 0.52 -5.39 9.14
N ILE A 23 0.07 -4.14 8.94
CA ILE A 23 0.06 -3.48 7.63
C ILE A 23 0.93 -2.24 7.59
N LEU A 24 1.46 -1.95 6.41
CA LEU A 24 2.18 -0.71 6.08
C LEU A 24 1.40 0.04 4.99
N VAL A 25 1.00 1.28 5.28
CA VAL A 25 0.37 2.16 4.28
C VAL A 25 1.43 3.11 3.73
N PHE A 26 1.74 2.99 2.43
CA PHE A 26 2.72 3.84 1.76
C PHE A 26 2.04 4.77 0.75
N SER A 27 2.22 6.08 0.91
CA SER A 27 1.70 7.08 -0.02
C SER A 27 2.66 8.28 -0.14
N LEU A 28 2.93 8.71 -1.37
CA LEU A 28 3.81 9.85 -1.68
C LEU A 28 3.04 11.15 -1.97
N GLY A 29 1.74 11.20 -1.67
CA GLY A 29 0.90 12.36 -1.92
C GLY A 29 0.74 12.71 -3.41
N THR A 30 0.17 13.88 -3.71
CA THR A 30 -0.18 14.32 -5.08
C THR A 30 0.94 15.10 -5.78
N MET A 31 2.00 15.48 -5.05
CA MET A 31 3.14 16.22 -5.62
C MET A 31 4.16 15.30 -6.30
N VAL A 32 4.22 14.02 -5.94
CA VAL A 32 5.06 13.04 -6.63
C VAL A 32 4.29 12.50 -7.84
N LYS A 33 4.20 13.33 -8.89
CA LYS A 33 3.45 12.98 -10.11
C LYS A 33 4.20 11.97 -10.99
N ASN A 34 5.53 11.99 -10.95
CA ASN A 34 6.38 11.20 -11.83
C ASN A 34 7.49 10.50 -11.05
N LEU A 35 7.16 9.34 -10.47
CA LEU A 35 8.19 8.41 -10.02
C LEU A 35 8.74 7.71 -11.26
N THR A 36 10.05 7.80 -11.51
CA THR A 36 10.66 7.04 -12.61
C THR A 36 10.54 5.55 -12.35
N THR A 37 10.49 4.73 -13.41
CA THR A 37 10.40 3.27 -13.30
C THR A 37 11.49 2.70 -12.40
N ASP A 38 12.73 3.20 -12.51
CA ASP A 38 13.85 2.73 -11.68
C ASP A 38 13.64 3.01 -10.19
N LYS A 39 13.09 4.19 -9.86
CA LYS A 39 12.76 4.53 -8.47
C LYS A 39 11.58 3.72 -7.97
N ALA A 40 10.59 3.45 -8.82
CA ALA A 40 9.46 2.60 -8.48
C ALA A 40 9.92 1.17 -8.18
N ASN A 41 10.82 0.62 -9.01
CA ASN A 41 11.44 -0.68 -8.81
C ASN A 41 12.28 -0.73 -7.53
N LEU A 42 13.05 0.33 -7.24
CA LEU A 42 13.83 0.40 -6.01
C LEU A 42 12.95 0.44 -4.76
N ILE A 43 11.87 1.23 -4.78
CA ILE A 43 10.92 1.27 -3.66
C ILE A 43 10.23 -0.09 -3.50
N ALA A 44 9.77 -0.69 -4.60
CA ALA A 44 9.11 -1.99 -4.60
C ALA A 44 10.01 -3.10 -4.03
N SER A 45 11.30 -3.11 -4.39
CA SER A 45 12.24 -4.12 -3.89
C SER A 45 12.54 -3.98 -2.41
N VAL A 46 12.53 -2.76 -1.87
CA VAL A 46 12.65 -2.51 -0.43
C VAL A 46 11.37 -2.92 0.30
N LEU A 47 10.20 -2.57 -0.22
CA LEU A 47 8.91 -2.98 0.36
C LEU A 47 8.71 -4.50 0.32
N ALA A 48 9.27 -5.20 -0.65
CA ALA A 48 9.22 -6.66 -0.73
C ALA A 48 9.98 -7.38 0.40
N GLN A 49 10.88 -6.68 1.11
CA GLN A 49 11.72 -7.27 2.16
C GLN A 49 11.10 -7.21 3.56
N VAL A 50 10.02 -6.44 3.75
CA VAL A 50 9.35 -6.33 5.06
C VAL A 50 8.32 -7.44 5.24
N PRO A 51 8.13 -7.97 6.46
CA PRO A 51 7.13 -9.01 6.72
C PRO A 51 5.69 -8.49 6.63
N GLN A 52 5.47 -7.19 6.85
CA GLN A 52 4.16 -6.55 6.75
C GLN A 52 3.53 -6.69 5.36
N LYS A 53 2.19 -6.70 5.32
CA LYS A 53 1.45 -6.44 4.08
C LYS A 53 1.46 -4.94 3.78
N VAL A 54 1.80 -4.58 2.56
CA VAL A 54 1.96 -3.19 2.14
C VAL A 54 0.82 -2.77 1.23
N LEU A 55 0.11 -1.71 1.60
CA LEU A 55 -0.82 -0.99 0.73
C LEU A 55 -0.12 0.25 0.19
N TRP A 56 0.22 0.22 -1.10
CA TRP A 56 0.92 1.32 -1.75
C TRP A 56 -0.02 2.10 -2.67
N LYS A 57 -0.29 3.37 -2.32
CA LYS A 57 -0.98 4.29 -3.22
C LYS A 57 -0.05 4.73 -4.35
N TYR A 58 -0.28 4.19 -5.55
CA TYR A 58 0.56 4.42 -6.72
C TYR A 58 -0.25 4.22 -8.01
N SER A 59 -0.11 5.16 -8.95
CA SER A 59 -0.87 5.20 -10.20
C SER A 59 0.01 5.09 -11.45
N GLY A 60 1.29 4.75 -11.30
CA GLY A 60 2.23 4.56 -12.42
C GLY A 60 2.27 3.12 -12.93
N LYS A 61 3.24 2.81 -13.80
CA LYS A 61 3.48 1.44 -14.28
C LYS A 61 3.87 0.54 -13.10
N THR A 62 3.23 -0.61 -12.98
CA THR A 62 3.56 -1.65 -11.99
C THR A 62 5.06 -1.95 -11.99
N PRO A 63 5.74 -1.83 -10.83
CA PRO A 63 7.16 -2.18 -10.71
C PRO A 63 7.38 -3.67 -11.00
N GLU A 64 8.50 -4.00 -11.63
CA GLU A 64 8.87 -5.39 -11.98
C GLU A 64 9.33 -6.17 -10.74
N THR A 65 9.78 -5.46 -9.71
CA THR A 65 10.25 -5.98 -8.43
C THR A 65 9.16 -5.96 -7.35
N LEU A 66 7.88 -5.89 -7.73
CA LEU A 66 6.77 -5.86 -6.78
C LEU A 66 6.66 -7.19 -6.02
N GLY A 67 6.84 -7.14 -4.70
CA GLY A 67 6.70 -8.29 -3.82
C GLY A 67 5.24 -8.73 -3.66
N SER A 68 5.02 -10.01 -3.39
CA SER A 68 3.68 -10.59 -3.12
C SER A 68 3.02 -10.06 -1.84
N ASN A 69 3.81 -9.43 -0.96
CA ASN A 69 3.33 -8.74 0.23
C ASN A 69 2.81 -7.32 -0.08
N THR A 70 2.97 -6.78 -1.30
CA THR A 70 2.61 -5.41 -1.65
C THR A 70 1.47 -5.37 -2.67
N LYS A 71 0.39 -4.64 -2.37
CA LYS A 71 -0.69 -4.33 -3.31
C LYS A 71 -0.68 -2.85 -3.70
N LEU A 72 -0.84 -2.59 -5.00
CA LEU A 72 -0.93 -1.25 -5.55
C LEU A 72 -2.39 -0.80 -5.63
N TYR A 73 -2.66 0.43 -5.19
CA TYR A 73 -3.98 1.04 -5.26
C TYR A 73 -3.88 2.44 -5.87
N SER A 74 -4.81 2.79 -6.76
CA SER A 74 -4.92 4.17 -7.28
C SER A 74 -5.44 5.13 -6.20
N TRP A 75 -6.21 4.62 -5.25
CA TRP A 75 -6.77 5.34 -4.11
C TRP A 75 -6.90 4.42 -2.90
N ILE A 76 -6.65 4.96 -1.70
CA ILE A 76 -6.71 4.23 -0.43
C ILE A 76 -7.57 5.02 0.56
N PRO A 77 -8.52 4.38 1.28
CA PRO A 77 -9.28 5.01 2.35
C PRO A 77 -8.40 5.22 3.59
N GLN A 78 -7.48 6.17 3.52
CA GLN A 78 -6.43 6.36 4.54
C GLN A 78 -6.99 6.62 5.95
N ASN A 79 -8.11 7.35 6.08
CA ASN A 79 -8.74 7.58 7.38
C ASN A 79 -9.26 6.27 8.00
N ASP A 80 -9.83 5.40 7.17
CA ASP A 80 -10.45 4.17 7.64
C ASP A 80 -9.37 3.13 7.99
N LEU A 81 -8.28 3.07 7.23
CA LEU A 81 -7.12 2.23 7.57
C LEU A 81 -6.38 2.68 8.84
N LEU A 82 -6.33 3.97 9.14
CA LEU A 82 -5.66 4.47 10.34
C LEU A 82 -6.50 4.31 11.62
N GLY A 83 -7.80 4.05 11.48
CA GLY A 83 -8.70 3.83 12.60
C GLY A 83 -9.21 2.39 12.73
N HIS A 84 -8.63 1.46 11.95
CA HIS A 84 -8.89 0.01 11.98
C HIS A 84 -7.82 -0.66 12.84
#